data_AF-A0A524GI89-F1
#
_entry.id   AF-A0A524GI89-F1
#
_cell.length_a   1.000
_cell.length_b   1.000
_cell.length_c   1.000
_cell.angle_alpha   90.00
_cell.angle_beta   90.00
_cell.angle_gamma   90.00
#
_symmetry.space_group_name_H-M   'P 1'
#
loop_
_entity.id
_entity.type
_entity.pdbx_description
1 polymer ?
#
loop_
_entity_poly.entity_id
_entity_poly.type
_entity_poly.pdbx_seq_one_letter_code
_entity_poly.pdbx_strand_id
1 'polypeptide(L)'
;MAKLKIEDLKKIKDRVQAENALREGDRRVKITVHMGTCGIAAGAREVMNTLMSEIEEAGVSDVIVTTSGCMGLCSREPEITVEILGEDPIIYEYMNA
;
A
#
# COMPACT_ATOMS: atom_id res chain seq x y z
N MET A 1 -22.43 -20.02 -3.03
CA MET A 1 -21.05 -19.50 -3.05
C MET A 1 -20.47 -19.76 -4.43
N ALA A 2 -20.06 -18.72 -5.16
CA ALA A 2 -19.51 -18.89 -6.50
C ALA A 2 -18.20 -19.69 -6.43
N LYS A 3 -18.12 -20.81 -7.15
CA LYS A 3 -16.88 -21.59 -7.27
C LYS A 3 -15.95 -20.85 -8.21
N LEU A 4 -14.84 -20.35 -7.68
CA LEU A 4 -13.75 -19.77 -8.47
C LEU A 4 -13.28 -20.80 -9.50
N LYS A 5 -13.16 -20.37 -10.77
CA LYS A 5 -12.63 -21.21 -11.83
C LYS A 5 -11.10 -21.12 -11.87
N ILE A 6 -10.47 -22.10 -12.52
CA ILE A 6 -9.01 -22.15 -12.69
C ILE A 6 -8.47 -20.88 -13.38
N GLU A 7 -9.24 -20.29 -14.29
CA GLU A 7 -8.90 -19.03 -14.95
C GLU A 7 -8.96 -17.83 -14.01
N ASP A 8 -9.90 -17.83 -13.06
CA ASP A 8 -10.00 -16.78 -12.04
C ASP A 8 -8.80 -16.86 -11.08
N LEU A 9 -8.40 -18.09 -10.71
CA LEU A 9 -7.20 -18.33 -9.91
C LEU A 9 -5.94 -17.87 -10.64
N LYS A 10 -5.85 -18.07 -11.96
CA LYS A 10 -4.74 -17.58 -12.78
C LYS A 10 -4.70 -16.06 -12.82
N LYS A 11 -5.84 -15.38 -13.04
CA LYS A 11 -5.92 -13.92 -12.97
C LYS A 11 -5.56 -13.35 -11.61
N ILE A 12 -6.00 -14.00 -10.53
CA ILE A 12 -5.64 -13.62 -9.16
C ILE A 12 -4.14 -13.80 -8.96
N LYS A 13 -3.56 -14.93 -9.39
CA LYS A 13 -2.11 -15.19 -9.32
C LYS A 13 -1.32 -14.14 -10.08
N ASP A 14 -1.69 -13.84 -11.33
CA ASP A 14 -0.96 -12.90 -12.18
C ASP A 14 -1.04 -11.48 -11.59
N ARG A 15 -2.20 -11.09 -11.05
CA ARG A 15 -2.37 -9.82 -10.31
C ARG A 15 -1.50 -9.76 -9.05
N VAL A 16 -1.52 -10.82 -8.24
CA VAL A 16 -0.71 -10.91 -7.01
C VAL A 16 0.78 -10.97 -7.33
N GLN A 17 1.19 -11.57 -8.45
CA GLN A 17 2.57 -11.55 -8.92
C GLN A 17 3.00 -10.16 -9.37
N ALA A 18 2.13 -9.42 -10.07
CA ALA A 18 2.37 -8.01 -10.40
C ALA A 18 2.46 -7.11 -9.14
N GLU A 19 1.66 -7.39 -8.10
CA GLU A 19 1.75 -6.72 -6.80
C GLU A 19 3.04 -7.10 -6.03
N ASN A 20 3.56 -8.32 -6.23
CA ASN A 20 4.84 -8.78 -5.68
C ASN A 20 6.08 -8.30 -6.46
N ALA A 21 5.91 -7.44 -7.46
CA ALA A 21 6.98 -6.91 -8.31
C ALA A 21 8.10 -6.15 -7.58
N LEU A 22 7.96 -5.89 -6.27
CA LEU A 22 9.09 -5.43 -5.44
C LEU A 22 10.32 -6.35 -5.53
N ARG A 23 10.12 -7.64 -5.86
CA ARG A 23 11.21 -8.63 -5.91
C ARG A 23 11.88 -8.74 -7.29
N GLU A 24 11.35 -8.12 -8.35
CA GLU A 24 11.81 -8.37 -9.73
C GLU A 24 12.27 -7.12 -10.51
N GLY A 25 12.19 -5.89 -9.99
CA GLY A 25 12.80 -4.73 -10.67
C GLY A 25 12.62 -3.37 -9.99
N ASP A 26 13.61 -2.47 -10.17
CA ASP A 26 13.71 -1.00 -10.00
C ASP A 26 12.97 -0.27 -8.85
N ARG A 27 12.21 -0.96 -8.00
CA ARG A 27 11.39 -0.37 -6.92
C ARG A 27 12.01 -0.72 -5.58
N ARG A 28 12.64 0.27 -4.97
CA ARG A 28 13.35 0.18 -3.69
C ARG A 28 12.41 0.22 -2.50
N VAL A 29 11.29 0.94 -2.60
CA VAL A 29 10.38 1.19 -1.47
C VAL A 29 8.93 0.95 -1.89
N LYS A 30 8.15 0.30 -1.02
CA LYS A 30 6.68 0.24 -1.10
C LYS A 30 6.08 0.89 0.12
N ILE A 31 5.15 1.81 -0.12
CA ILE A 31 4.35 2.45 0.91
C ILE A 31 2.93 1.91 0.78
N THR A 32 2.42 1.30 1.85
CA THR A 32 1.06 0.78 1.93
C THR A 32 0.24 1.69 2.83
N VAL A 33 -0.79 2.35 2.29
CA VAL A 33 -1.73 3.15 3.07
C VAL A 33 -2.90 2.28 3.52
N HIS A 34 -3.22 2.25 4.81
CA HIS A 34 -4.30 1.42 5.35
C HIS A 34 -5.64 2.14 5.24
N MET A 35 -6.43 1.74 4.25
CA MET A 35 -7.67 2.37 3.82
C MET A 35 -8.90 1.63 4.37
N GLY A 36 -8.82 1.12 5.60
CA GLY A 36 -9.99 0.63 6.35
C GLY A 36 -11.03 1.72 6.56
N THR A 37 -12.24 1.37 7.01
CA THR A 37 -13.31 2.36 7.27
C THR A 37 -12.87 3.44 8.26
N CYS A 38 -12.20 3.03 9.34
CA CYS A 38 -11.66 3.94 10.33
C CYS A 38 -10.49 4.77 9.74
N GLY A 39 -9.59 4.16 8.94
CA GLY A 39 -8.51 4.86 8.26
C GLY A 39 -9.02 5.94 7.31
N ILE A 40 -10.03 5.64 6.49
CA ILE A 40 -10.68 6.62 5.62
C ILE A 40 -11.30 7.75 6.45
N ALA A 41 -11.99 7.42 7.55
CA ALA A 41 -12.60 8.41 8.43
C ALA A 41 -11.55 9.27 9.16
N ALA A 42 -10.36 8.73 9.42
CA ALA A 42 -9.25 9.42 10.09
C ALA A 42 -8.42 10.29 9.13
N GLY A 43 -8.60 10.18 7.81
CA GLY A 43 -7.89 11.00 6.82
C GLY A 43 -6.90 10.25 5.92
N ALA A 44 -6.91 8.90 5.90
CA ALA A 44 -5.96 8.12 5.08
C ALA A 44 -6.01 8.45 3.57
N ARG A 45 -7.16 8.93 3.07
CA ARG A 45 -7.30 9.37 1.68
C ARG A 45 -6.48 10.63 1.36
N GLU A 46 -6.40 11.55 2.31
CA GLU A 46 -5.61 12.77 2.16
C GLU A 46 -4.12 12.42 2.18
N VAL A 47 -3.71 11.59 3.14
CA VAL A 47 -2.34 11.04 3.22
C VAL A 47 -1.93 10.34 1.92
N MET A 48 -2.80 9.50 1.35
CA MET A 48 -2.54 8.84 0.06
C MET A 48 -2.28 9.85 -1.06
N ASN A 49 -3.13 10.88 -1.18
CA ASN A 49 -3.00 11.88 -2.23
C ASN A 49 -1.73 12.71 -2.06
N THR A 50 -1.41 13.15 -0.83
CA THR A 50 -0.17 13.87 -0.53
C THR A 50 1.05 13.03 -0.89
N LEU A 51 1.08 11.75 -0.49
CA LEU A 51 2.19 10.85 -0.85
C LEU A 51 2.37 10.73 -2.37
N MET A 52 1.29 10.61 -3.13
CA MET A 52 1.37 10.55 -4.59
C MET A 52 1.91 11.84 -5.19
N SER A 53 1.46 13.02 -4.72
CA SER A 53 1.93 14.33 -5.20
C SER A 53 3.42 14.52 -4.91
N GLU A 54 3.85 14.26 -3.67
CA GLU A 54 5.23 14.44 -3.25
C GLU A 54 6.19 13.51 -4.01
N ILE A 55 5.78 12.27 -4.29
CA ILE A 55 6.59 11.34 -5.09
C ILE A 55 6.72 11.83 -6.55
N GLU A 56 5.64 12.34 -7.12
CA GLU A 56 5.63 12.92 -8.47
C GLU A 56 6.51 14.18 -8.53
N GLU A 57 6.36 15.09 -7.58
CA GLU A 57 7.15 16.34 -7.48
C GLU A 57 8.63 16.08 -7.24
N ALA A 58 8.97 15.06 -6.45
CA ALA A 58 10.35 14.63 -6.22
C ALA A 58 10.96 13.89 -7.43
N GLY A 59 10.16 13.54 -8.45
CA GLY A 59 10.62 12.82 -9.64
C GLY A 59 11.12 11.41 -9.34
N VAL A 60 10.59 10.79 -8.29
CA VAL A 60 11.07 9.49 -7.78
C VAL A 60 10.32 8.35 -8.46
N SER A 61 11.06 7.48 -9.17
CA SER A 61 10.47 6.35 -9.92
C SER A 61 10.61 5.00 -9.21
N ASP A 62 11.39 4.92 -8.14
CA ASP A 62 11.70 3.68 -7.40
C ASP A 62 10.82 3.48 -6.15
N VAL A 63 9.77 4.28 -5.97
CA VAL A 63 8.79 4.18 -4.88
C VAL A 63 7.43 3.82 -5.46
N ILE A 64 6.76 2.84 -4.85
CA ILE A 64 5.38 2.48 -5.17
C ILE A 64 4.47 2.73 -3.98
N VAL A 65 3.34 3.42 -4.21
CA VAL A 65 2.29 3.58 -3.21
C VAL A 65 1.14 2.63 -3.54
N THR A 66 0.70 1.86 -2.55
CA THR A 66 -0.43 0.93 -2.66
C THR A 66 -1.39 1.12 -1.50
N THR A 67 -2.56 0.52 -1.60
CA THR A 67 -3.59 0.57 -0.55
C THR A 67 -3.85 -0.82 0.01
N SER A 68 -4.16 -0.87 1.30
CA SER A 68 -4.62 -2.06 2.02
C SER A 68 -5.93 -1.75 2.73
N GLY A 69 -6.58 -2.77 3.28
CA GLY A 69 -7.78 -2.63 4.10
C GLY A 69 -7.46 -2.19 5.54
N CYS A 70 -8.11 -2.82 6.51
CA CYS A 70 -7.91 -2.55 7.92
C CYS A 70 -6.64 -3.23 8.46
N MET A 71 -5.81 -2.50 9.21
CA MET A 71 -4.66 -3.04 9.93
C MET A 71 -5.03 -3.57 11.34
N GLY A 72 -6.22 -3.21 11.84
CA GLY A 72 -6.72 -3.64 13.15
C GLY A 72 -6.38 -2.70 14.32
N LEU A 73 -5.80 -1.54 14.02
CA LEU A 73 -5.33 -0.56 15.01
C LEU A 73 -6.11 0.78 14.91
N CYS A 74 -7.44 0.73 14.88
CA CYS A 74 -8.30 1.90 14.65
C CYS A 74 -8.01 3.15 15.50
N SER A 75 -7.44 3.00 16.70
CA SER A 75 -7.09 4.12 17.59
C SER A 75 -5.82 4.90 17.18
N ARG A 76 -5.12 4.42 16.15
CA ARG A 76 -3.79 4.89 15.71
C ARG A 76 -3.76 5.30 14.24
N GLU A 77 -4.89 5.18 13.56
CA GLU A 77 -5.06 5.67 12.19
C GLU A 77 -5.02 7.22 12.13
N PRO A 78 -4.60 7.79 10.98
CA PRO A 78 -4.18 7.13 9.75
C PRO A 78 -2.82 6.43 9.87
N GLU A 79 -2.73 5.24 9.29
CA GLU A 79 -1.52 4.40 9.31
C GLU A 79 -1.00 4.12 7.91
N ILE A 80 0.32 4.09 7.79
CA ILE A 80 1.01 3.54 6.62
C ILE A 80 2.07 2.54 7.04
N THR A 81 2.36 1.58 6.16
CA THR A 81 3.51 0.69 6.29
C THR A 81 4.50 1.00 5.18
N VAL A 82 5.74 1.28 5.56
CA VAL A 82 6.86 1.49 4.64
C VAL A 82 7.73 0.24 4.64
N GLU A 83 7.88 -0.35 3.47
CA GLU A 83 8.69 -1.53 3.22
C GLU A 83 9.86 -1.14 2.31
N ILE A 84 11.07 -1.15 2.85
CA ILE A 84 12.31 -0.89 2.10
C ILE A 84 12.97 -2.24 1.79
N LEU A 85 13.45 -2.42 0.57
CA LEU A 85 14.10 -3.67 0.16
C LEU A 85 15.30 -3.99 1.07
N GLY A 86 15.24 -5.13 1.76
CA GLY A 86 16.30 -5.60 2.64
C GLY A 86 16.21 -5.12 4.09
N GLU A 87 15.18 -4.36 4.44
CA GLU A 87 14.91 -3.88 5.81
C GLU A 87 13.59 -4.43 6.36
N ASP A 88 13.44 -4.36 7.68
CA ASP A 88 12.18 -4.70 8.34
C ASP A 88 11.12 -3.62 8.06
N PRO A 89 9.84 -4.01 7.82
CA PRO A 89 8.77 -3.04 7.60
C PRO A 89 8.56 -2.10 8.79
N ILE A 90 8.41 -0.81 8.51
CA ILE A 90 8.15 0.22 9.51
C ILE A 90 6.70 0.69 9.39
N ILE A 91 6.00 0.78 10.52
CA ILE A 91 4.63 1.31 10.58
C ILE A 91 4.69 2.72 11.17
N TYR A 92 4.06 3.67 10.47
CA TYR A 92 3.83 5.03 10.95
C TYR A 92 2.35 5.17 11.32
N GLU A 93 2.10 5.76 12.48
CA GLU A 93 0.78 5.96 13.08
C GLU A 93 0.50 7.46 13.22
N TYR A 94 -0.77 7.85 13.38
CA TYR A 94 -1.21 9.24 13.55
C TYR A 94 -0.74 10.19 12.43
N MET A 95 -0.72 9.69 11.20
CA MET A 95 -0.25 10.47 10.06
C MET A 95 -1.18 11.64 9.72
N ASN A 96 -0.58 12.71 9.20
CA ASN A 96 -1.27 13.85 8.63
C ASN A 96 -0.87 14.04 7.16
N ALA A 97 -1.70 14.81 6.45
CA ALA A 97 -1.52 15.16 5.05
C ALA A 97 -0.82 16.51 4.88
#